data_AF-A0A9E1ZLJ7-F1
#
_entry.id   AF-A0A9E1ZLJ7-F1
#
_cell.length_a   1.000
_cell.length_b   1.000
_cell.length_c   1.000
_cell.angle_alpha   90.00
_cell.angle_beta   90.00
_cell.angle_gamma   90.00
#
_symmetry.space_group_name_H-M   'P 1'
#
loop_
_entity.id
_entity.type
_entity.pdbx_description
1 polymer ?
#
loop_
_entity_poly.entity_id
_entity_poly.type
_entity_poly.pdbx_seq_one_letter_code
_entity_poly.pdbx_strand_id
1 'polypeptide(L)'
;MKKTIKLFSLVFIVLTICLSGCAPPQIPAIPEEITPEGSTMIDAHINKISDNRMLLVLSAPSVHNAYYEPAFLAIVDFQIAYANAIMGNDNVVIIVDEDTKPYYEELPEDILLISEVYDIWMRDFTTVNPLNPIQFTYTWASMTKQESKEVQKSFTDFAERYGVQRYAMDLLIDGGNIVDNYAGKVITTTRFMEDNDLGYEEAVEELANLLNADEVAIIEPDEEVLAHSDGMVSWIDEDVLLVNDYSSDPEFRDLVMDELLAAFPTTTIIEVPVAYKTNPPGEWEGFESACGINLNATVTFENIYVPVFNMSHDESAVDIIKENTTKNVITINAEAVCPMGGSVRCLTWQLTGENAENLILAAREK
;
A
#
# COMPACT_ATOMS: atom_id res chain seq x y z
N MET A 1 -34.48 34.24 -62.99
CA MET A 1 -35.52 34.71 -63.93
C MET A 1 -36.80 33.92 -63.67
N LYS A 2 -37.92 34.63 -63.46
CA LYS A 2 -39.27 34.09 -63.27
C LYS A 2 -39.72 33.25 -64.49
N LYS A 3 -40.47 32.16 -64.25
CA LYS A 3 -41.84 31.92 -64.78
C LYS A 3 -42.31 30.50 -64.39
N THR A 4 -43.12 30.32 -63.35
CA THR A 4 -44.60 30.30 -63.29
C THR A 4 -45.35 29.40 -64.30
N ILE A 5 -46.15 28.48 -63.70
CA ILE A 5 -47.62 28.24 -63.90
C ILE A 5 -48.12 26.99 -64.68
N LYS A 6 -49.20 26.43 -64.09
CA LYS A 6 -50.35 25.63 -64.60
C LYS A 6 -50.21 24.11 -64.48
N LEU A 7 -50.83 23.43 -63.51
CA LEU A 7 -52.25 23.30 -63.13
C LEU A 7 -53.14 22.78 -64.28
N PHE A 8 -53.57 21.52 -64.16
CA PHE A 8 -54.86 21.05 -64.67
C PHE A 8 -55.41 19.96 -63.74
N SER A 9 -56.52 20.27 -63.10
CA SER A 9 -57.40 19.32 -62.44
C SER A 9 -58.18 18.52 -63.49
N LEU A 10 -58.44 17.24 -63.20
CA LEU A 10 -59.64 16.58 -63.71
C LEU A 10 -60.26 15.74 -62.59
N VAL A 11 -61.46 16.14 -62.22
CA VAL A 11 -62.36 15.47 -61.29
C VAL A 11 -63.21 14.48 -62.09
N PHE A 12 -63.34 13.25 -61.62
CA PHE A 12 -64.45 12.37 -62.00
C PHE A 12 -64.99 11.62 -60.79
N ILE A 13 -66.15 12.12 -60.35
CA ILE A 13 -67.40 11.44 -59.98
C ILE A 13 -67.32 10.18 -59.10
N VAL A 14 -67.93 10.38 -57.94
CA VAL A 14 -68.34 9.51 -56.84
C VAL A 14 -69.16 8.28 -57.26
N LEU A 15 -68.85 7.13 -56.68
CA LEU A 15 -69.84 6.07 -56.41
C LEU A 15 -69.72 5.65 -54.94
N THR A 16 -70.71 6.03 -54.14
CA THR A 16 -70.82 5.70 -52.72
C THR A 16 -71.55 4.36 -52.58
N ILE A 17 -70.88 3.34 -52.05
CA ILE A 17 -71.54 2.21 -51.40
C ILE A 17 -70.83 1.98 -50.07
N CYS A 18 -71.53 2.30 -48.99
CA CYS A 18 -71.14 1.97 -47.62
C CYS A 18 -71.16 0.46 -47.44
N LEU A 19 -70.13 -0.12 -46.81
CA LEU A 19 -70.24 -1.19 -45.82
C LEU A 19 -68.92 -1.24 -45.03
N SER A 20 -69.06 -0.95 -43.73
CA SER A 20 -68.26 -1.37 -42.56
C SER A 20 -66.97 -2.14 -42.81
N GLY A 21 -65.87 -1.61 -42.24
CA GLY A 21 -64.52 -2.08 -42.48
C GLY A 21 -64.06 -3.31 -41.71
N CYS A 22 -62.88 -3.76 -42.12
CA CYS A 22 -61.88 -4.47 -41.35
C CYS A 22 -60.53 -4.14 -42.02
N ALA A 23 -59.57 -3.68 -41.24
CA ALA A 23 -58.23 -3.36 -41.71
C ALA A 23 -57.52 -4.63 -42.26
N PRO A 24 -56.63 -4.50 -43.25
CA PRO A 24 -55.83 -5.61 -43.76
C PRO A 24 -54.89 -6.15 -42.67
N PRO A 25 -54.59 -7.47 -42.67
CA PRO A 25 -53.81 -8.11 -41.63
C PRO A 25 -52.39 -7.55 -41.60
N GLN A 26 -51.98 -7.04 -40.43
CA GLN A 26 -50.59 -6.78 -40.12
C GLN A 26 -49.82 -8.11 -40.13
N ILE A 27 -48.77 -8.16 -40.94
CA ILE A 27 -47.76 -9.21 -40.91
C ILE A 27 -47.14 -9.20 -39.51
N PRO A 28 -47.07 -10.32 -38.78
CA PRO A 28 -46.40 -10.35 -37.49
C PRO A 28 -44.93 -9.97 -37.67
N ALA A 29 -44.48 -8.96 -36.91
CA ALA A 29 -43.06 -8.71 -36.75
C ALA A 29 -42.40 -9.98 -36.22
N ILE A 30 -41.28 -10.36 -36.83
CA ILE A 30 -40.35 -11.35 -36.31
C ILE A 30 -39.96 -10.88 -34.90
N PRO A 31 -40.02 -11.73 -33.85
CA PRO A 31 -39.56 -11.30 -32.54
C PRO A 31 -38.09 -10.92 -32.66
N GLU A 32 -37.75 -9.70 -32.29
CA GLU A 32 -36.36 -9.34 -32.03
C GLU A 32 -35.80 -10.35 -31.04
N GLU A 33 -34.68 -10.95 -31.42
CA GLU A 33 -33.88 -11.79 -30.56
C GLU A 33 -33.51 -10.93 -29.35
N ILE A 34 -34.09 -11.25 -28.19
CA ILE A 34 -33.74 -10.63 -26.92
C ILE A 34 -32.30 -11.05 -26.64
N THR A 35 -31.35 -10.21 -27.04
CA THR A 35 -29.99 -10.26 -26.51
C THR A 35 -30.10 -10.08 -25.00
N PRO A 36 -29.51 -10.97 -24.17
CA PRO A 36 -29.49 -10.75 -22.73
C PRO A 36 -28.73 -9.45 -22.45
N GLU A 37 -29.45 -8.40 -22.09
CA GLU A 37 -28.84 -7.25 -21.43
C GLU A 37 -28.23 -7.74 -20.11
N GLY A 38 -26.91 -7.57 -20.00
CA GLY A 38 -26.20 -7.58 -18.73
C GLY A 38 -26.19 -8.91 -17.98
N SER A 39 -25.39 -9.88 -18.42
CA SER A 39 -24.67 -10.66 -17.42
C SER A 39 -23.59 -9.74 -16.86
N THR A 40 -23.88 -9.04 -15.77
CA THR A 40 -22.82 -8.63 -14.85
C THR A 40 -22.16 -9.93 -14.41
N MET A 41 -21.07 -10.33 -15.08
CA MET A 41 -20.16 -11.31 -14.54
C MET A 41 -19.84 -10.79 -13.15
N ILE A 42 -20.33 -11.46 -12.11
CA ILE A 42 -19.88 -11.19 -10.76
C ILE A 42 -18.37 -11.39 -10.86
N ASP A 43 -17.60 -10.30 -10.76
CA ASP A 43 -16.16 -10.40 -10.72
C ASP A 43 -15.83 -11.35 -9.56
N ALA A 44 -15.42 -12.56 -9.89
CA ALA A 44 -15.17 -13.63 -8.93
C ALA A 44 -13.79 -13.49 -8.29
N HIS A 45 -12.99 -12.51 -8.75
CA HIS A 45 -11.65 -12.29 -8.24
C HIS A 45 -11.66 -11.70 -6.84
N ILE A 46 -10.66 -12.05 -6.04
CA ILE A 46 -10.51 -11.57 -4.67
C ILE A 46 -10.22 -10.07 -4.67
N ASN A 47 -9.20 -9.67 -5.44
CA ASN A 47 -8.84 -8.27 -5.60
C ASN A 47 -9.89 -7.54 -6.44
N LYS A 48 -10.29 -6.35 -5.98
CA LYS A 48 -11.22 -5.43 -6.62
C LYS A 48 -10.48 -4.16 -7.01
N ILE A 49 -10.36 -3.92 -8.31
CA ILE A 49 -9.80 -2.68 -8.84
C ILE A 49 -10.82 -1.56 -8.57
N SER A 50 -10.52 -0.69 -7.61
CA SER A 50 -11.37 0.43 -7.21
C SER A 50 -10.56 1.54 -6.55
N ASP A 51 -11.06 2.77 -6.64
CA ASP A 51 -10.36 3.97 -6.10
C ASP A 51 -10.33 4.02 -4.57
N ASN A 52 -11.12 3.19 -3.89
CA ASN A 52 -11.22 3.15 -2.44
C ASN A 52 -10.45 1.98 -1.80
N ARG A 53 -9.63 1.26 -2.57
CA ARG A 53 -8.82 0.14 -2.07
C ARG A 53 -7.38 0.32 -2.48
N MET A 54 -6.48 0.26 -1.51
CA MET A 54 -5.06 0.13 -1.83
C MET A 54 -4.73 -1.31 -2.19
N LEU A 55 -3.66 -1.51 -2.93
CA LEU A 55 -3.00 -2.80 -3.06
C LEU A 55 -1.85 -2.87 -2.06
N LEU A 56 -1.86 -3.92 -1.23
CA LEU A 56 -0.78 -4.29 -0.33
C LEU A 56 0.00 -5.44 -0.95
N VAL A 57 1.27 -5.20 -1.26
CA VAL A 57 2.14 -6.19 -1.90
C VAL A 57 3.12 -6.74 -0.87
N LEU A 58 3.15 -8.06 -0.75
CA LEU A 58 4.10 -8.82 0.07
C LEU A 58 5.07 -9.56 -0.85
N SER A 59 6.26 -9.88 -0.36
CA SER A 59 7.24 -10.72 -1.05
C SER A 59 7.57 -11.94 -0.19
N ALA A 60 7.34 -13.13 -0.74
CA ALA A 60 7.62 -14.38 -0.05
C ALA A 60 9.14 -14.61 0.04
N PRO A 61 9.65 -15.13 1.18
CA PRO A 61 11.04 -15.55 1.25
C PRO A 61 11.25 -16.76 0.32
N SER A 62 12.32 -16.77 -0.46
CA SER A 62 12.60 -17.95 -1.29
C SER A 62 13.02 -19.15 -0.43
N VAL A 63 12.54 -20.35 -0.78
CA VAL A 63 13.01 -21.62 -0.19
C VAL A 63 14.52 -21.85 -0.37
N HIS A 64 15.15 -21.15 -1.32
CA HIS A 64 16.59 -21.22 -1.58
C HIS A 64 17.39 -20.15 -0.83
N ASN A 65 16.73 -19.24 -0.10
CA ASN A 65 17.38 -18.18 0.65
C ASN A 65 17.83 -18.71 2.03
N ALA A 66 19.15 -18.91 2.18
CA ALA A 66 19.74 -19.40 3.43
C ALA A 66 19.60 -18.44 4.62
N TYR A 67 19.42 -17.14 4.39
CA TYR A 67 19.22 -16.16 5.46
C TYR A 67 17.86 -16.36 6.14
N TYR A 68 16.80 -16.59 5.37
CA TYR A 68 15.45 -16.82 5.91
C TYR A 68 15.16 -18.28 6.25
N GLU A 69 16.01 -19.24 5.90
CA GLU A 69 15.79 -20.67 6.18
C GLU A 69 15.31 -20.96 7.63
N PRO A 70 15.90 -20.36 8.70
CA PRO A 70 15.47 -20.64 10.07
C PRO A 70 14.05 -20.15 10.42
N ALA A 71 13.55 -19.13 9.72
CA ALA A 71 12.23 -18.52 9.96
C ALA A 71 11.27 -18.65 8.78
N PHE A 72 11.63 -19.43 7.75
CA PHE A 72 10.88 -19.53 6.49
C PHE A 72 9.39 -19.81 6.73
N LEU A 73 9.06 -20.84 7.53
CA LEU A 73 7.66 -21.17 7.81
C LEU A 73 6.96 -20.10 8.65
N ALA A 74 7.66 -19.44 9.58
CA ALA A 74 7.09 -18.36 10.38
C ALA A 74 6.71 -17.15 9.52
N ILE A 75 7.53 -16.83 8.50
CA ILE A 75 7.25 -15.76 7.55
C ILE A 75 6.07 -16.14 6.66
N VAL A 76 6.05 -17.36 6.11
CA VAL A 76 4.94 -17.87 5.28
C VAL A 76 3.62 -17.83 6.06
N ASP A 77 3.60 -18.39 7.27
CA ASP A 77 2.41 -18.43 8.13
C ASP A 77 1.90 -17.02 8.45
N PHE A 78 2.81 -16.09 8.73
CA PHE A 78 2.48 -14.67 8.94
C PHE A 78 1.87 -14.05 7.68
N GLN A 79 2.49 -14.21 6.51
CA GLN A 79 2.03 -13.59 5.27
C GLN A 79 0.67 -14.14 4.83
N ILE A 80 0.42 -15.44 5.03
CA ILE A 80 -0.88 -16.07 4.80
C ILE A 80 -1.94 -15.48 5.73
N ALA A 81 -1.66 -15.41 7.04
CA ALA A 81 -2.59 -14.84 8.00
C ALA A 81 -2.88 -13.35 7.70
N TYR A 82 -1.85 -12.60 7.31
CA TYR A 82 -1.98 -11.21 6.97
C TYR A 82 -2.78 -11.00 5.67
N ALA A 83 -2.48 -11.76 4.61
CA ALA A 83 -3.27 -11.73 3.38
C ALA A 83 -4.75 -12.04 3.63
N ASN A 84 -5.05 -13.05 4.46
CA ASN A 84 -6.42 -13.34 4.88
C ASN A 84 -7.11 -12.18 5.60
N ALA A 85 -6.39 -11.39 6.40
CA ALA A 85 -6.93 -10.20 7.06
C ALA A 85 -7.14 -9.02 6.10
N ILE A 86 -6.32 -8.91 5.05
CA ILE A 86 -6.44 -7.88 4.01
C ILE A 86 -7.61 -8.18 3.08
N MET A 87 -7.79 -9.45 2.70
CA MET A 87 -8.83 -9.88 1.77
C MET A 87 -10.22 -9.44 2.23
N GLY A 88 -10.93 -8.75 1.34
CA GLY A 88 -12.25 -8.20 1.64
C GLY A 88 -12.23 -6.81 2.27
N ASN A 89 -11.09 -6.29 2.71
CA ASN A 89 -10.90 -4.91 3.18
C ASN A 89 -10.17 -4.07 2.12
N ASP A 90 -8.98 -4.49 1.71
CA ASP A 90 -8.17 -3.93 0.63
C ASP A 90 -7.85 -5.01 -0.42
N ASN A 91 -6.89 -4.73 -1.31
CA ASN A 91 -6.32 -5.70 -2.24
C ASN A 91 -4.98 -6.22 -1.71
N VAL A 92 -4.64 -7.46 -2.05
CA VAL A 92 -3.37 -8.08 -1.69
C VAL A 92 -2.78 -8.83 -2.88
N VAL A 93 -1.47 -8.71 -3.08
CA VAL A 93 -0.69 -9.58 -3.96
C VAL A 93 0.51 -10.09 -3.20
N ILE A 94 0.79 -11.39 -3.28
CA ILE A 94 2.03 -11.97 -2.79
C ILE A 94 2.90 -12.32 -4.01
N ILE A 95 4.06 -11.69 -4.09
CA ILE A 95 5.11 -12.06 -5.04
C ILE A 95 5.79 -13.31 -4.49
N VAL A 96 5.82 -14.38 -5.28
CA VAL A 96 6.35 -15.67 -4.83
C VAL A 96 7.07 -16.38 -5.97
N ASP A 97 8.25 -16.96 -5.73
CA ASP A 97 8.94 -17.76 -6.74
C ASP A 97 8.24 -19.12 -6.95
N GLU A 98 8.55 -19.78 -8.08
CA GLU A 98 7.87 -21.01 -8.49
C GLU A 98 8.07 -22.18 -7.49
N ASP A 99 9.24 -22.28 -6.86
CA ASP A 99 9.56 -23.35 -5.91
C ASP A 99 8.97 -23.09 -4.52
N THR A 100 8.76 -21.83 -4.16
CA THR A 100 8.14 -21.39 -2.91
C THR A 100 6.60 -21.38 -2.98
N LYS A 101 6.01 -21.19 -4.17
CA LYS A 101 4.54 -21.11 -4.34
C LYS A 101 3.74 -22.25 -3.67
N PRO A 102 4.16 -23.52 -3.65
CA PRO A 102 3.42 -24.60 -2.99
C PRO A 102 3.11 -24.35 -1.51
N TYR A 103 3.88 -23.50 -0.82
CA TYR A 103 3.65 -23.15 0.58
C TYR A 103 2.49 -22.16 0.79
N TYR A 104 1.97 -21.56 -0.29
CA TYR A 104 0.85 -20.61 -0.27
C TYR A 104 -0.43 -21.20 -0.91
N GLU A 105 -0.52 -22.53 -1.05
CA GLU A 105 -1.61 -23.20 -1.78
C GLU A 105 -3.02 -22.99 -1.18
N GLU A 106 -3.11 -22.57 0.09
CA GLU A 106 -4.38 -22.23 0.72
C GLU A 106 -4.93 -20.85 0.30
N LEU A 107 -4.08 -19.98 -0.25
CA LEU A 107 -4.50 -18.68 -0.74
C LEU A 107 -5.09 -18.79 -2.15
N PRO A 108 -6.04 -17.90 -2.51
CA PRO A 108 -6.58 -17.85 -3.86
C PRO A 108 -5.49 -17.61 -4.92
N GLU A 109 -5.52 -18.35 -6.02
CA GLU A 109 -4.47 -18.26 -7.05
C GLU A 109 -4.34 -16.84 -7.64
N ASP A 110 -5.42 -16.07 -7.69
CA ASP A 110 -5.47 -14.73 -8.32
C ASP A 110 -4.88 -13.61 -7.46
N ILE A 111 -4.30 -13.94 -6.30
CA ILE A 111 -3.49 -13.04 -5.48
C ILE A 111 -2.01 -13.46 -5.42
N LEU A 112 -1.63 -14.56 -6.09
CA LEU A 112 -0.25 -15.05 -6.12
C LEU A 112 0.40 -14.69 -7.46
N LEU A 113 1.43 -13.85 -7.42
CA LEU A 113 2.17 -13.43 -8.60
C LEU A 113 3.52 -14.16 -8.66
N ILE A 114 3.70 -15.03 -9.66
CA ILE A 114 4.96 -15.76 -9.83
C ILE A 114 6.04 -14.83 -10.37
N SER A 115 6.93 -14.37 -9.50
CA SER A 115 8.08 -13.53 -9.85
C SER A 115 9.13 -13.55 -8.75
N GLU A 116 10.30 -12.99 -9.02
CA GLU A 116 11.42 -12.93 -8.08
C GLU A 116 11.66 -11.50 -7.60
N VAL A 117 11.66 -11.31 -6.28
CA VAL A 117 12.16 -10.15 -5.55
C VAL A 117 12.94 -10.71 -4.35
N TYR A 118 14.13 -10.18 -4.06
CA TYR A 118 15.11 -10.91 -3.24
C TYR A 118 14.97 -10.72 -1.73
N ASP A 119 14.10 -9.82 -1.30
CA ASP A 119 13.91 -9.49 0.11
C ASP A 119 12.41 -9.40 0.44
N ILE A 120 12.07 -9.64 1.70
CA ILE A 120 10.70 -9.59 2.24
C ILE A 120 10.33 -8.20 2.76
N TRP A 121 11.32 -7.35 3.06
CA TRP A 121 11.14 -5.99 3.62
C TRP A 121 10.71 -5.00 2.54
N MET A 122 9.52 -5.27 1.97
CA MET A 122 8.99 -4.59 0.79
C MET A 122 8.81 -3.08 0.97
N ARG A 123 8.78 -2.57 2.20
CA ARG A 123 8.74 -1.13 2.45
C ARG A 123 10.03 -0.43 2.00
N ASP A 124 11.18 -1.06 2.16
CA ASP A 124 12.43 -0.31 2.24
C ASP A 124 13.06 0.00 0.88
N PHE A 125 13.08 -0.98 -0.02
CA PHE A 125 13.78 -0.88 -1.30
C PHE A 125 12.85 -0.61 -2.49
N THR A 126 11.55 -0.47 -2.25
CA THR A 126 10.53 -0.31 -3.31
C THR A 126 10.23 1.18 -3.57
N THR A 127 8.96 1.54 -3.75
CA THR A 127 8.54 2.95 -3.83
C THR A 127 7.83 3.38 -2.56
N VAL A 128 8.08 4.62 -2.13
CA VAL A 128 7.26 5.30 -1.13
C VAL A 128 6.16 6.12 -1.80
N ASN A 129 5.18 6.55 -1.00
CA ASN A 129 3.99 7.30 -1.42
C ASN A 129 3.20 6.62 -2.58
N PRO A 130 2.12 5.88 -2.29
CA PRO A 130 1.37 5.14 -3.30
C PRO A 130 0.59 6.05 -4.26
N LEU A 131 0.39 7.34 -3.94
CA LEU A 131 -0.29 8.31 -4.81
C LEU A 131 0.68 8.94 -5.82
N ASN A 132 1.93 9.20 -5.39
CA ASN A 132 3.01 9.72 -6.22
C ASN A 132 4.27 8.88 -5.99
N PRO A 133 4.40 7.71 -6.65
CA PRO A 133 5.45 6.75 -6.33
C PRO A 133 6.87 7.25 -6.62
N ILE A 134 7.69 7.27 -5.57
CA ILE A 134 9.12 7.62 -5.65
C ILE A 134 9.96 6.43 -5.21
N GLN A 135 10.94 6.06 -6.02
CA GLN A 135 11.96 5.07 -5.67
C GLN A 135 13.25 5.81 -5.30
N PHE A 136 13.68 5.64 -4.06
CA PHE A 136 14.98 6.08 -3.57
C PHE A 136 16.05 5.00 -3.80
N THR A 137 17.31 5.34 -3.53
CA THR A 137 18.37 4.34 -3.52
C THR A 137 18.39 3.65 -2.17
N TYR A 138 18.10 2.34 -2.16
CA TYR A 138 18.13 1.54 -0.94
C TYR A 138 19.49 1.63 -0.24
N THR A 139 19.47 1.81 1.08
CA THR A 139 20.70 1.87 1.86
C THR A 139 21.28 0.47 2.08
N TRP A 140 22.38 0.40 2.80
CA TRP A 140 23.01 -0.84 3.24
C TRP A 140 23.15 -0.85 4.77
N ALA A 141 22.18 -0.27 5.47
CA ALA A 141 22.11 -0.31 6.93
C ALA A 141 21.97 -1.76 7.44
N SER A 142 21.15 -2.56 6.76
CA SER A 142 20.79 -3.92 7.17
C SER A 142 21.62 -5.05 6.53
N MET A 143 22.49 -4.72 5.59
CA MET A 143 23.19 -5.71 4.76
C MET A 143 24.45 -5.12 4.14
N THR A 144 25.21 -5.91 3.40
CA THR A 144 26.33 -5.36 2.64
C THR A 144 25.84 -4.49 1.48
N LYS A 145 26.68 -3.53 1.06
CA LYS A 145 26.42 -2.70 -0.12
C LYS A 145 26.21 -3.50 -1.41
N GLN A 146 26.76 -4.71 -1.51
CA GLN A 146 26.54 -5.57 -2.67
C GLN A 146 25.15 -6.21 -2.63
N GLU A 147 24.75 -6.74 -1.48
CA GLU A 147 23.42 -7.32 -1.27
C GLU A 147 22.32 -6.27 -1.48
N SER A 148 22.48 -5.06 -0.92
CA SER A 148 21.53 -3.95 -1.11
C SER A 148 21.31 -3.61 -2.59
N LYS A 149 22.38 -3.58 -3.38
CA LYS A 149 22.28 -3.37 -4.84
C LYS A 149 21.59 -4.52 -5.57
N GLU A 150 21.78 -5.75 -5.12
CA GLU A 150 21.13 -6.93 -5.68
C GLU A 150 19.63 -6.92 -5.38
N VAL A 151 19.25 -6.60 -4.14
CA VAL A 151 17.85 -6.41 -3.73
C VAL A 151 17.20 -5.28 -4.53
N GLN A 152 17.83 -4.10 -4.59
CA GLN A 152 17.32 -2.97 -5.36
C GLN A 152 17.17 -3.28 -6.85
N LYS A 153 18.12 -4.05 -7.42
CA LYS A 153 18.06 -4.50 -8.80
C LYS A 153 16.90 -5.47 -9.03
N SER A 154 16.67 -6.42 -8.13
CA SER A 154 15.55 -7.36 -8.25
C SER A 154 14.20 -6.62 -8.34
N PHE A 155 14.01 -5.58 -7.52
CA PHE A 155 12.84 -4.72 -7.60
C PHE A 155 12.78 -3.91 -8.89
N THR A 156 13.90 -3.36 -9.35
CA THR A 156 13.93 -2.57 -10.59
C THR A 156 13.53 -3.42 -11.78
N ASP A 157 14.05 -4.65 -11.88
CA ASP A 157 13.71 -5.61 -12.93
C ASP A 157 12.23 -6.03 -12.83
N PHE A 158 11.71 -6.24 -11.61
CA PHE A 158 10.29 -6.51 -11.36
C PHE A 158 9.40 -5.34 -11.81
N ALA A 159 9.74 -4.13 -11.40
CA ALA A 159 8.99 -2.92 -11.69
C ALA A 159 8.95 -2.63 -13.20
N GLU A 160 10.05 -2.84 -13.92
CA GLU A 160 10.09 -2.74 -15.38
C GLU A 160 9.24 -3.82 -16.06
N ARG A 161 9.28 -5.07 -15.57
CA ARG A 161 8.51 -6.19 -16.12
C ARG A 161 7.00 -5.94 -16.06
N TYR A 162 6.52 -5.40 -14.94
CA TYR A 162 5.10 -5.17 -14.69
C TYR A 162 4.65 -3.71 -14.92
N GLY A 163 5.50 -2.88 -15.52
CA GLY A 163 5.14 -1.51 -15.92
C GLY A 163 4.81 -0.59 -14.74
N VAL A 164 5.47 -0.77 -13.59
CA VAL A 164 5.29 0.07 -12.40
C VAL A 164 5.87 1.46 -12.67
N GLN A 165 4.97 2.45 -12.72
CA GLN A 165 5.28 3.86 -12.91
C GLN A 165 5.83 4.45 -11.61
N ARG A 166 6.98 5.13 -11.69
CA ARG A 166 7.65 5.75 -10.55
C ARG A 166 8.66 6.79 -10.99
N TYR A 167 8.97 7.71 -10.08
CA TYR A 167 10.11 8.62 -10.23
C TYR A 167 11.30 8.07 -9.44
N ALA A 168 12.44 7.83 -10.08
CA ALA A 168 13.64 7.31 -9.44
C ALA A 168 14.61 8.45 -9.10
N MET A 169 15.19 8.42 -7.90
CA MET A 169 16.15 9.41 -7.40
C MET A 169 17.37 8.74 -6.75
N ASP A 170 18.53 9.39 -6.86
CA ASP A 170 19.82 8.95 -6.31
C ASP A 170 20.09 9.60 -4.94
N LEU A 171 19.11 9.50 -4.03
CA LEU A 171 19.25 9.83 -2.61
C LEU A 171 19.13 8.52 -1.82
N LEU A 172 20.01 8.36 -0.83
CA LEU A 172 20.10 7.19 0.03
C LEU A 172 19.08 7.30 1.16
N ILE A 173 18.07 6.45 1.11
CA ILE A 173 17.10 6.29 2.21
C ILE A 173 16.32 5.00 2.01
N ASP A 174 16.02 4.33 3.11
CA ASP A 174 15.09 3.21 3.14
C ASP A 174 13.67 3.74 3.24
N GLY A 175 12.73 3.14 2.50
CA GLY A 175 11.33 3.57 2.53
C GLY A 175 10.67 3.48 3.91
N GLY A 176 11.18 2.66 4.84
CA GLY A 176 10.76 2.62 6.25
C GLY A 176 11.12 3.88 7.02
N ASN A 177 12.04 4.69 6.49
CA ASN A 177 12.39 5.99 7.04
C ASN A 177 11.59 7.16 6.44
N ILE A 178 10.58 6.91 5.60
CA ILE A 178 9.64 7.92 5.13
C ILE A 178 8.24 7.61 5.63
N VAL A 179 7.70 8.49 6.48
CA VAL A 179 6.33 8.42 7.00
C VAL A 179 5.57 9.67 6.57
N ASP A 180 4.68 9.51 5.59
CA ASP A 180 3.89 10.59 5.03
C ASP A 180 2.38 10.35 5.16
N ASN A 181 1.60 11.44 5.22
CA ASN A 181 0.14 11.40 5.36
C ASN A 181 -0.59 11.41 4.00
N TYR A 182 0.15 11.34 2.88
CA TYR A 182 -0.35 11.50 1.51
C TYR A 182 -1.02 12.86 1.20
N ALA A 183 -0.89 13.83 2.09
CA ALA A 183 -1.56 15.13 2.07
C ALA A 183 -0.63 16.27 2.53
N GLY A 184 0.65 16.18 2.17
CA GLY A 184 1.61 17.27 2.31
C GLY A 184 2.43 17.30 3.60
N LYS A 185 2.32 16.28 4.47
CA LYS A 185 3.14 16.14 5.68
C LYS A 185 4.05 14.91 5.57
N VAL A 186 5.34 15.10 5.82
CA VAL A 186 6.36 14.04 5.72
C VAL A 186 7.25 14.05 6.96
N ILE A 187 7.58 12.86 7.44
CA ILE A 187 8.54 12.65 8.54
C ILE A 187 9.65 11.72 8.04
N THR A 188 10.88 12.07 8.38
CA THR A 188 12.08 11.22 8.27
C THR A 188 12.90 11.34 9.57
N THR A 189 13.97 10.57 9.71
CA THR A 189 14.98 10.77 10.74
C THR A 189 16.21 11.53 10.26
N THR A 190 17.05 11.98 11.19
CA THR A 190 18.38 12.58 10.93
C THR A 190 19.28 11.69 10.09
N ARG A 191 19.04 10.37 10.02
CA ARG A 191 19.77 9.44 9.15
C ARG A 191 19.74 9.84 7.69
N PHE A 192 18.63 10.41 7.21
CA PHE A 192 18.55 10.92 5.83
C PHE A 192 19.60 12.00 5.57
N MET A 193 19.86 12.87 6.54
CA MET A 193 20.89 13.90 6.43
C MET A 193 22.28 13.29 6.41
N GLU A 194 22.54 12.34 7.30
CA GLU A 194 23.85 11.69 7.44
C GLU A 194 24.24 10.89 6.18
N ASP A 195 23.32 10.09 5.65
CA ASP A 195 23.59 9.23 4.49
C ASP A 195 23.77 10.04 3.20
N ASN A 196 23.25 11.27 3.14
CA ASN A 196 23.30 12.14 1.96
C ASN A 196 24.21 13.37 2.10
N ASP A 197 24.90 13.54 3.25
CA ASP A 197 25.75 14.70 3.55
C ASP A 197 25.00 16.04 3.40
N LEU A 198 23.77 16.10 3.93
CA LEU A 198 22.88 17.26 3.82
C LEU A 198 22.81 18.06 5.14
N GLY A 199 22.71 19.38 5.03
CA GLY A 199 22.23 20.22 6.12
C GLY A 199 20.72 20.07 6.35
N TYR A 200 20.22 20.50 7.52
CA TYR A 200 18.79 20.42 7.86
C TYR A 200 17.90 21.14 6.84
N GLU A 201 18.21 22.40 6.51
CA GLU A 201 17.42 23.19 5.54
C GLU A 201 17.41 22.54 4.15
N GLU A 202 18.54 21.96 3.73
CA GLU A 202 18.66 21.27 2.43
C GLU A 202 17.83 19.97 2.42
N ALA A 203 17.91 19.16 3.48
CA ALA A 203 17.14 17.93 3.61
C ALA A 203 15.63 18.19 3.61
N VAL A 204 15.18 19.23 4.33
CA VAL A 204 13.77 19.66 4.32
C VAL A 204 13.34 20.08 2.91
N GLU A 205 14.15 20.90 2.22
CA GLU A 205 13.82 21.37 0.86
C GLU A 205 13.76 20.21 -0.16
N GLU A 206 14.71 19.27 -0.11
CA GLU A 206 14.74 18.09 -0.99
C GLU A 206 13.49 17.23 -0.80
N LEU A 207 13.13 16.89 0.45
CA LEU A 207 11.95 16.08 0.73
C LEU A 207 10.65 16.79 0.38
N ALA A 208 10.54 18.09 0.72
CA ALA A 208 9.38 18.90 0.38
C ALA A 208 9.13 18.92 -1.14
N ASN A 209 10.18 19.12 -1.93
CA ASN A 209 10.09 19.16 -3.39
C ASN A 209 9.76 17.79 -3.99
N LEU A 210 10.42 16.72 -3.51
CA LEU A 210 10.23 15.37 -4.06
C LEU A 210 8.84 14.82 -3.76
N LEU A 211 8.41 14.91 -2.50
CA LEU A 211 7.16 14.32 -2.02
C LEU A 211 5.97 15.28 -2.11
N ASN A 212 6.17 16.47 -2.68
CA ASN A 212 5.17 17.54 -2.75
C ASN A 212 4.56 17.81 -1.36
N ALA A 213 5.44 18.03 -0.38
CA ALA A 213 5.09 18.29 1.01
C ALA A 213 5.25 19.77 1.36
N ASP A 214 4.31 20.28 2.15
CA ASP A 214 4.32 21.63 2.69
C ASP A 214 4.99 21.67 4.08
N GLU A 215 4.93 20.56 4.81
CA GLU A 215 5.46 20.42 6.17
C GLU A 215 6.32 19.16 6.26
N VAL A 216 7.56 19.31 6.73
CA VAL A 216 8.54 18.22 6.87
C VAL A 216 9.14 18.25 8.27
N ALA A 217 9.21 17.10 8.93
CA ALA A 217 9.92 16.92 10.19
C ALA A 217 11.11 15.97 10.01
N ILE A 218 12.24 16.30 10.64
CA ILE A 218 13.42 15.44 10.71
C ILE A 218 13.71 15.13 12.18
N ILE A 219 13.23 13.98 12.65
CA ILE A 219 13.34 13.59 14.07
C ILE A 219 14.64 12.84 14.36
N GLU A 220 15.10 12.87 15.61
CA GLU A 220 16.18 12.00 16.07
C GLU A 220 15.67 10.54 16.13
N PRO A 221 16.38 9.53 15.60
CA PRO A 221 15.93 8.15 15.63
C PRO A 221 16.02 7.55 17.04
N ASP A 222 15.13 6.61 17.37
CA ASP A 222 15.16 5.86 18.63
C ASP A 222 16.07 4.62 18.60
N GLU A 223 16.62 4.29 17.44
CA GLU A 223 17.63 3.25 17.26
C GLU A 223 18.65 3.65 16.16
N GLU A 224 19.92 3.27 16.32
CA GLU A 224 21.03 3.80 15.50
C GLU A 224 21.26 3.09 14.15
N VAL A 225 20.86 1.83 14.02
CA VAL A 225 21.23 0.95 12.90
C VAL A 225 20.43 1.26 11.65
N LEU A 226 19.10 1.06 11.66
CA LEU A 226 18.23 1.36 10.52
C LEU A 226 17.76 2.83 10.58
N ALA A 227 17.54 3.35 11.77
CA ALA A 227 17.02 4.68 12.09
C ALA A 227 15.71 4.98 11.36
N HIS A 228 14.79 4.01 11.31
CA HIS A 228 13.51 4.14 10.60
C HIS A 228 12.45 4.89 11.41
N SER A 229 11.89 5.95 10.84
CA SER A 229 10.76 6.68 11.43
C SER A 229 9.47 5.88 11.51
N ASP A 230 9.27 4.83 10.71
CA ASP A 230 8.05 4.03 10.71
C ASP A 230 7.92 3.05 11.89
N GLY A 231 8.97 2.93 12.70
CA GLY A 231 8.90 2.37 14.05
C GLY A 231 8.49 3.39 15.10
N MET A 232 8.67 4.68 14.83
CA MET A 232 8.50 5.77 15.80
C MET A 232 7.15 6.46 15.72
N VAL A 233 6.65 6.64 14.50
CA VAL A 233 5.47 7.45 14.20
C VAL A 233 4.57 6.82 13.15
N SER A 234 3.27 7.14 13.20
CA SER A 234 2.31 6.70 12.18
C SER A 234 1.17 7.71 12.01
N TRP A 235 1.01 8.22 10.79
CA TRP A 235 -0.19 8.97 10.40
C TRP A 235 -1.39 8.02 10.32
N ILE A 236 -2.41 8.22 11.15
CA ILE A 236 -3.64 7.42 11.11
C ILE A 236 -4.79 8.14 10.40
N ASP A 237 -4.67 9.46 10.26
CA ASP A 237 -5.52 10.35 9.47
C ASP A 237 -4.70 11.56 8.99
N GLU A 238 -5.28 12.41 8.14
CA GLU A 238 -4.60 13.57 7.52
C GLU A 238 -3.92 14.49 8.55
N ASP A 239 -4.58 14.73 9.69
CA ASP A 239 -4.12 15.63 10.76
C ASP A 239 -3.99 14.93 12.13
N VAL A 240 -3.86 13.60 12.15
CA VAL A 240 -3.68 12.82 13.39
C VAL A 240 -2.43 11.96 13.28
N LEU A 241 -1.42 12.32 14.05
CA LEU A 241 -0.14 11.63 14.14
C LEU A 241 -0.06 10.86 15.46
N LEU A 242 0.32 9.60 15.36
CA LEU A 242 0.74 8.82 16.51
C LEU A 242 2.27 8.86 16.63
N VAL A 243 2.76 8.88 17.86
CA VAL A 243 4.18 8.77 18.20
C VAL A 243 4.33 7.83 19.40
N ASN A 244 5.39 7.03 19.45
CA ASN A 244 5.65 6.19 20.61
C ASN A 244 5.84 7.05 21.89
N ASP A 245 5.40 6.54 23.04
CA ASP A 245 5.60 7.17 24.34
C ASP A 245 7.06 6.98 24.79
N TYR A 246 7.85 8.05 24.63
CA TYR A 246 9.25 8.11 25.07
C TYR A 246 9.42 8.68 26.49
N SER A 247 8.37 8.72 27.32
CA SER A 247 8.43 9.34 28.67
C SER A 247 9.47 8.74 29.63
N SER A 248 10.00 7.55 29.34
CA SER A 248 11.13 6.96 30.07
C SER A 248 12.46 7.68 29.82
N ASP A 249 12.59 8.39 28.71
CA ASP A 249 13.72 9.26 28.37
C ASP A 249 13.23 10.67 28.02
N PRO A 250 13.05 11.55 29.03
CA PRO A 250 12.50 12.87 28.81
C PRO A 250 13.32 13.75 27.86
N GLU A 251 14.65 13.59 27.82
CA GLU A 251 15.50 14.41 26.93
C GLU A 251 15.27 14.01 25.47
N PHE A 252 15.25 12.70 25.19
CA PHE A 252 14.93 12.20 23.85
C PHE A 252 13.49 12.53 23.44
N ARG A 253 12.53 12.35 24.36
CA ARG A 253 11.13 12.73 24.13
C ARG A 253 10.98 14.19 23.74
N ASP A 254 11.65 15.10 24.44
CA ASP A 254 11.58 16.54 24.14
C ASP A 254 12.17 16.83 22.75
N LEU A 255 13.27 16.16 22.34
CA LEU A 255 13.82 16.30 20.98
C LEU A 255 12.82 15.91 19.90
N VAL A 256 12.19 14.73 20.02
CA VAL A 256 11.21 14.23 19.05
C VAL A 256 9.96 15.11 19.05
N MET A 257 9.41 15.41 20.22
CA MET A 257 8.15 16.16 20.32
C MET A 257 8.31 17.63 19.90
N ASP A 258 9.42 18.28 20.22
CA ASP A 258 9.65 19.67 19.82
C ASP A 258 9.75 19.80 18.28
N GLU A 259 10.44 18.87 17.61
CA GLU A 259 10.51 18.83 16.14
C GLU A 259 9.13 18.61 15.54
N LEU A 260 8.38 17.59 16.00
CA LEU A 260 7.06 17.28 15.46
C LEU A 260 6.06 18.44 15.68
N LEU A 261 6.06 19.07 16.86
CA LEU A 261 5.19 20.21 17.17
C LEU A 261 5.56 21.47 16.38
N ALA A 262 6.85 21.68 16.10
CA ALA A 262 7.32 22.79 15.29
C ALA A 262 6.96 22.60 13.81
N ALA A 263 7.17 21.39 13.28
CA ALA A 263 6.90 21.05 11.89
C ALA A 263 5.39 20.97 11.58
N PHE A 264 4.57 20.53 12.54
CA PHE A 264 3.14 20.26 12.33
C PHE A 264 2.22 21.02 13.31
N PRO A 265 2.16 22.36 13.27
CA PRO A 265 1.44 23.19 14.25
C PRO A 265 -0.08 22.98 14.28
N THR A 266 -0.66 22.31 13.28
CA THR A 266 -2.10 22.03 13.18
C THR A 266 -2.46 20.57 13.44
N THR A 267 -1.47 19.69 13.56
CA THR A 267 -1.67 18.24 13.75
C THR A 267 -2.01 17.93 15.20
N THR A 268 -2.94 17.00 15.39
CA THR A 268 -3.14 16.35 16.70
C THR A 268 -2.11 15.25 16.85
N ILE A 269 -1.16 15.42 17.75
CA ILE A 269 -0.11 14.43 18.06
C ILE A 269 -0.48 13.67 19.33
N ILE A 270 -0.45 12.33 19.26
CA ILE A 270 -0.89 11.44 20.33
C ILE A 270 0.21 10.45 20.64
N GLU A 271 0.63 10.42 21.91
CA GLU A 271 1.60 9.44 22.41
C GLU A 271 0.92 8.08 22.64
N VAL A 272 1.56 7.00 22.20
CA VAL A 272 1.07 5.63 22.26
C VAL A 272 2.04 4.79 23.10
N PRO A 273 1.57 4.00 24.08
CA PRO A 273 2.45 3.15 24.88
C PRO A 273 3.26 2.20 24.01
N VAL A 274 4.55 2.08 24.32
CA VAL A 274 5.47 1.16 23.65
C VAL A 274 6.25 0.38 24.70
N ALA A 275 6.62 -0.86 24.40
CA ALA A 275 7.57 -1.63 25.19
C ALA A 275 8.43 -2.48 24.27
N TYR A 276 9.73 -2.22 24.24
CA TYR A 276 10.67 -2.92 23.38
C TYR A 276 11.08 -4.28 23.96
N LYS A 277 10.97 -5.35 23.17
CA LYS A 277 11.49 -6.67 23.52
C LYS A 277 12.78 -6.92 22.76
N THR A 278 13.84 -7.27 23.50
CA THR A 278 15.15 -7.61 22.93
C THR A 278 15.22 -9.09 22.55
N ASN A 279 16.00 -9.39 21.51
CA ASN A 279 16.27 -10.75 21.09
C ASN A 279 17.26 -11.46 22.04
N PRO A 280 17.14 -12.78 22.21
CA PRO A 280 18.19 -13.57 22.84
C PRO A 280 19.52 -13.49 22.06
N PRO A 281 20.68 -13.61 22.73
CA PRO A 281 21.97 -13.70 22.04
C PRO A 281 21.99 -14.82 21.00
N GLY A 282 22.51 -14.54 19.80
CA GLY A 282 22.55 -15.49 18.68
C GLY A 282 21.29 -15.56 17.80
N GLU A 283 20.23 -14.81 18.13
CA GLU A 283 19.04 -14.67 17.28
C GLU A 283 18.99 -13.28 16.66
N TRP A 284 18.96 -13.22 15.31
CA TRP A 284 18.83 -11.97 14.54
C TRP A 284 19.81 -10.87 14.99
N GLU A 285 21.08 -11.23 15.19
CA GLU A 285 22.11 -10.28 15.61
C GLU A 285 22.33 -9.21 14.54
N GLY A 286 22.52 -7.96 15.00
CA GLY A 286 22.80 -6.80 14.15
C GLY A 286 21.66 -5.80 14.07
N PHE A 287 20.44 -6.18 14.46
CA PHE A 287 19.26 -5.29 14.48
C PHE A 287 18.53 -5.37 15.82
N GLU A 288 17.87 -4.28 16.19
CA GLU A 288 16.92 -4.30 17.29
C GLU A 288 15.64 -5.01 16.85
N SER A 289 14.96 -5.67 17.79
CA SER A 289 13.71 -6.35 17.49
C SER A 289 12.56 -5.34 17.45
N ALA A 290 11.68 -5.47 16.46
CA ALA A 290 10.48 -4.64 16.34
C ALA A 290 9.34 -5.12 17.26
N CYS A 291 9.57 -6.13 18.11
CA CYS A 291 8.54 -6.66 18.99
C CYS A 291 8.13 -5.63 20.03
N GLY A 292 6.85 -5.26 19.98
CA GLY A 292 6.23 -4.26 20.86
C GLY A 292 6.02 -2.90 20.21
N ILE A 293 6.42 -2.71 18.94
CA ILE A 293 6.24 -1.47 18.19
C ILE A 293 4.91 -1.51 17.44
N ASN A 294 3.81 -1.08 18.08
CA ASN A 294 2.48 -1.12 17.45
C ASN A 294 2.32 -0.08 16.32
N LEU A 295 3.17 0.94 16.27
CA LEU A 295 3.13 2.00 15.25
C LEU A 295 3.72 1.59 13.90
N ASN A 296 4.38 0.43 13.81
CA ASN A 296 4.81 -0.16 12.54
C ASN A 296 3.60 -0.78 11.77
N ALA A 297 2.55 0.02 11.63
CA ALA A 297 1.23 -0.30 11.11
C ALA A 297 1.08 0.17 9.66
N THR A 298 0.39 -0.63 8.86
CA THR A 298 0.04 -0.26 7.47
C THR A 298 -1.27 0.50 7.49
N VAL A 299 -1.24 1.78 7.12
CA VAL A 299 -2.43 2.65 7.05
C VAL A 299 -2.84 2.81 5.59
N THR A 300 -4.10 2.48 5.28
CA THR A 300 -4.72 2.59 3.96
C THR A 300 -5.83 3.63 3.97
N PHE A 301 -6.58 3.77 2.87
CA PHE A 301 -7.70 4.72 2.80
C PHE A 301 -8.75 4.48 3.89
N GLU A 302 -9.13 3.21 4.11
CA GLU A 302 -10.26 2.84 4.98
C GLU A 302 -9.84 1.96 6.17
N ASN A 303 -8.63 1.40 6.17
CA ASN A 303 -8.18 0.42 7.16
C ASN A 303 -6.81 0.76 7.75
N ILE A 304 -6.59 0.35 9.00
CA ILE A 304 -5.29 0.36 9.68
C ILE A 304 -4.99 -1.06 10.13
N TYR A 305 -3.91 -1.64 9.61
CA TYR A 305 -3.43 -2.96 9.99
C TYR A 305 -2.36 -2.81 11.08
N VAL A 306 -2.75 -3.01 12.34
CA VAL A 306 -1.93 -2.76 13.53
C VAL A 306 -1.24 -4.05 13.98
N PRO A 307 0.11 -4.11 14.03
CA PRO A 307 0.80 -5.26 14.60
C PRO A 307 0.52 -5.38 16.11
N VAL A 308 0.33 -6.61 16.58
CA VAL A 308 0.26 -6.98 18.00
C VAL A 308 1.19 -8.15 18.27
N PHE A 309 1.69 -8.26 19.51
CA PHE A 309 2.83 -9.11 19.85
C PHE A 309 2.59 -9.99 21.08
N ASN A 310 1.35 -10.04 21.57
CA ASN A 310 0.99 -10.70 22.84
C ASN A 310 1.72 -10.06 24.03
N MET A 311 1.85 -8.73 24.00
CA MET A 311 2.48 -7.92 25.02
C MET A 311 1.44 -7.10 25.79
N SER A 312 1.75 -6.73 27.03
CA SER A 312 0.77 -6.13 27.95
C SER A 312 0.24 -4.76 27.50
N HIS A 313 0.96 -4.05 26.64
CA HIS A 313 0.57 -2.72 26.17
C HIS A 313 -0.26 -2.76 24.87
N ASP A 314 -0.28 -3.88 24.14
CA ASP A 314 -0.93 -4.01 22.83
C ASP A 314 -2.40 -3.54 22.86
N GLU A 315 -3.18 -3.96 23.86
CA GLU A 315 -4.59 -3.59 24.00
C GLU A 315 -4.76 -2.08 24.15
N SER A 316 -3.92 -1.45 24.98
CA SER A 316 -3.96 0.00 25.18
C SER A 316 -3.56 0.77 23.91
N ALA A 317 -2.56 0.29 23.17
CA ALA A 317 -2.15 0.92 21.92
C ALA A 317 -3.27 0.85 20.87
N VAL A 318 -3.89 -0.33 20.71
CA VAL A 318 -5.01 -0.55 19.79
C VAL A 318 -6.23 0.29 20.15
N ASP A 319 -6.55 0.42 21.44
CA ASP A 319 -7.69 1.24 21.88
C ASP A 319 -7.46 2.72 21.60
N ILE A 320 -6.26 3.25 21.84
CA ILE A 320 -5.90 4.63 21.48
C ILE A 320 -6.05 4.85 19.97
N ILE A 321 -5.58 3.93 19.13
CA ILE A 321 -5.73 4.03 17.68
C ILE A 321 -7.21 4.10 17.29
N LYS A 322 -8.04 3.19 17.82
CA LYS A 322 -9.49 3.14 17.53
C LYS A 322 -10.24 4.38 17.97
N GLU A 323 -9.87 4.97 19.10
CA GLU A 323 -10.52 6.17 19.64
C GLU A 323 -10.23 7.43 18.81
N ASN A 324 -9.16 7.42 18.02
CA ASN A 324 -8.64 8.60 17.32
C ASN A 324 -8.70 8.49 15.78
N THR A 325 -9.41 7.50 15.24
CA THR A 325 -9.66 7.37 13.81
C THR A 325 -11.07 6.90 13.49
N THR A 326 -11.50 7.15 12.26
CA THR A 326 -12.74 6.58 11.70
C THR A 326 -12.48 5.33 10.85
N LYS A 327 -11.22 5.02 10.55
CA LYS A 327 -10.82 3.84 9.79
C LYS A 327 -11.09 2.56 10.58
N ASN A 328 -11.24 1.47 9.85
CA ASN A 328 -11.34 0.14 10.44
C ASN A 328 -9.98 -0.33 10.96
N VAL A 329 -9.87 -0.59 12.26
CA VAL A 329 -8.63 -1.04 12.91
C VAL A 329 -8.61 -2.56 12.99
N ILE A 330 -7.67 -3.18 12.27
CA ILE A 330 -7.50 -4.64 12.14
C ILE A 330 -6.17 -5.03 12.78
N THR A 331 -6.21 -5.84 13.83
CA THR A 331 -4.98 -6.31 14.51
C THR A 331 -4.37 -7.51 13.78
N ILE A 332 -3.05 -7.49 13.60
CA ILE A 332 -2.27 -8.56 12.95
C ILE A 332 -1.26 -9.09 13.97
N ASN A 333 -1.28 -10.39 14.26
CA ASN A 333 -0.27 -10.98 15.13
C ASN A 333 1.08 -11.03 14.39
N ALA A 334 2.05 -10.25 14.86
CA ALA A 334 3.38 -10.15 14.29
C ALA A 334 4.48 -10.74 15.21
N GLU A 335 4.11 -11.44 16.29
CA GLU A 335 5.05 -12.02 17.27
C GLU A 335 6.12 -12.90 16.61
N ALA A 336 5.76 -13.61 15.54
CA ALA A 336 6.66 -14.54 14.85
C ALA A 336 7.70 -13.86 13.93
N VAL A 337 7.42 -12.63 13.47
CA VAL A 337 8.27 -11.92 12.49
C VAL A 337 9.01 -10.74 13.11
N CYS A 338 8.46 -10.14 14.17
CA CYS A 338 9.06 -8.98 14.85
C CYS A 338 10.49 -9.18 15.37
N PRO A 339 10.97 -10.40 15.74
CA PRO A 339 12.37 -10.60 16.11
C PRO A 339 13.34 -10.25 14.99
N MET A 340 12.91 -10.25 13.73
CA MET A 340 13.76 -9.97 12.57
C MET A 340 13.95 -8.46 12.30
N GLY A 341 13.40 -7.58 13.15
CA GLY A 341 13.64 -6.13 13.10
C GLY A 341 12.56 -5.31 12.39
N GLY A 342 11.48 -5.94 11.92
CA GLY A 342 10.34 -5.24 11.32
C GLY A 342 9.04 -6.01 11.51
N SER A 343 7.90 -5.39 11.18
CA SER A 343 6.60 -6.04 11.29
C SER A 343 5.68 -5.72 10.10
N VAL A 344 4.42 -5.39 10.35
CA VAL A 344 3.36 -5.26 9.35
C VAL A 344 3.72 -4.24 8.27
N ARG A 345 4.14 -3.03 8.65
CA ARG A 345 4.46 -1.97 7.69
C ARG A 345 5.74 -2.27 6.91
N CYS A 346 6.81 -2.70 7.57
CA CYS A 346 8.09 -3.03 6.91
C CYS A 346 7.94 -4.12 5.84
N LEU A 347 7.06 -5.09 6.08
CA LEU A 347 6.78 -6.19 5.14
C LEU A 347 5.85 -5.81 3.98
N THR A 348 5.35 -4.56 3.94
CA THR A 348 4.28 -4.16 3.03
C THR A 348 4.67 -2.99 2.12
N TRP A 349 4.57 -3.23 0.82
CA TRP A 349 4.58 -2.18 -0.19
C TRP A 349 3.15 -1.79 -0.59
N GLN A 350 2.84 -0.50 -0.51
CA GLN A 350 1.51 0.05 -0.81
C GLN A 350 1.47 0.62 -2.23
N LEU A 351 0.38 0.35 -2.95
CA LEU A 351 0.14 0.85 -4.29
C LEU A 351 -1.31 1.30 -4.48
N THR A 352 -1.51 2.26 -5.37
CA THR A 352 -2.83 2.71 -5.84
C THR A 352 -2.84 2.89 -7.36
N GLY A 353 -4.00 3.19 -7.92
CA GLY A 353 -4.16 3.58 -9.33
C GLY A 353 -3.62 2.53 -10.32
N GLU A 354 -3.00 3.00 -11.39
CA GLU A 354 -2.48 2.16 -12.48
C GLU A 354 -1.47 1.12 -11.99
N ASN A 355 -0.60 1.46 -11.02
CA ASN A 355 0.35 0.51 -10.47
C ASN A 355 -0.33 -0.65 -9.74
N ALA A 356 -1.37 -0.36 -8.95
CA ALA A 356 -2.15 -1.40 -8.29
C ALA A 356 -2.90 -2.26 -9.32
N GLU A 357 -3.53 -1.63 -10.31
CA GLU A 357 -4.24 -2.33 -11.39
C GLU A 357 -3.31 -3.29 -12.16
N ASN A 358 -2.12 -2.82 -12.56
CA ASN A 358 -1.14 -3.62 -13.29
C ASN A 358 -0.76 -4.90 -12.54
N LEU A 359 -0.47 -4.81 -11.24
CA LEU A 359 -0.09 -5.99 -10.45
C LEU A 359 -1.28 -6.92 -10.16
N ILE A 360 -2.48 -6.37 -9.93
CA ILE A 360 -3.69 -7.17 -9.76
C ILE A 360 -4.00 -7.95 -11.04
N LEU A 361 -3.90 -7.32 -12.20
CA LEU A 361 -4.11 -7.99 -13.48
C LEU A 361 -3.02 -9.03 -13.76
N ALA A 362 -1.76 -8.71 -13.47
CA ALA A 362 -0.66 -9.66 -13.60
C ALA A 362 -0.87 -10.92 -12.75
N ALA A 363 -1.34 -10.80 -11.51
CA ALA A 363 -1.62 -11.95 -10.64
C ALA A 363 -2.81 -12.81 -11.14
N ARG A 364 -3.72 -12.24 -11.93
CA ARG A 364 -4.82 -12.98 -12.57
C ARG A 364 -4.38 -13.71 -13.84
N GLU A 365 -3.32 -13.22 -14.49
CA GLU A 365 -2.74 -13.85 -15.67
C GLU A 365 -1.86 -15.03 -15.22
N LYS A 366 -2.22 -16.22 -15.69
CA LYS A 366 -1.56 -17.48 -15.32
C LYS A 366 -0.31 -17.76 -16.12
#